data_AF-A0A953JDX7-F1
#
_entry.id   AF-A0A953JDX7-F1
#
_cell.length_a   1.000
_cell.length_b   1.000
_cell.length_c   1.000
_cell.angle_alpha   90.00
_cell.angle_beta   90.00
_cell.angle_gamma   90.00
#
_symmetry.space_group_name_H-M   'P 1'
#
loop_
_entity.id
_entity.type
_entity.pdbx_description
1 polymer ?
#
loop_
_entity_poly.entity_id
_entity_poly.type
_entity_poly.pdbx_seq_one_letter_code
_entity_poly.pdbx_strand_id
1 'polypeptide(L)'
;MMRRVGTIAALLFAPLPVLAHAGGNVRNVTGGFAAGFMHPLSGWDHLLAMVAVALWAGIAGGAARVALPAAFLGGMAVGGLLGAAQFSFLMVEAGVFASVLVLGVLVALAVRPPLVAAAGLLVMFGLLHGLAHRLEMEAGTSGPSYAVGFLTATALLHGIGLGSSARASSGRRGRVLVCLAGGMMACTALALVRLG
;
A
#
# COMPACT_ATOMS: atom_id res chain seq x y z
N MET A 1 -17.65 -6.82 35.12
CA MET A 1 -16.45 -7.53 35.60
C MET A 1 -15.87 -8.33 34.44
N MET A 2 -14.94 -7.70 33.71
CA MET A 2 -14.22 -8.29 32.58
C MET A 2 -13.16 -9.25 33.11
N ARG A 3 -13.04 -10.44 32.53
CA ARG A 3 -11.83 -11.28 32.49
C ARG A 3 -12.22 -12.64 31.94
N ARG A 4 -11.80 -12.93 30.71
CA ARG A 4 -11.47 -14.26 30.13
C ARG A 4 -11.54 -14.18 28.60
N VAL A 5 -10.65 -13.39 27.98
CA VAL A 5 -10.28 -13.58 26.57
C VAL A 5 -8.79 -13.28 26.50
N GLY A 6 -7.98 -14.32 26.65
CA GLY A 6 -6.53 -14.17 26.72
C GLY A 6 -5.85 -15.52 26.87
N THR A 7 -6.11 -16.45 25.93
CA THR A 7 -5.36 -17.72 25.83
C THR A 7 -5.57 -18.45 24.49
N ILE A 8 -5.56 -17.74 23.36
CA ILE A 8 -5.42 -18.40 22.03
C ILE A 8 -4.28 -17.79 21.19
N ALA A 9 -3.69 -16.67 21.60
CA ALA A 9 -2.67 -15.95 20.81
C ALA A 9 -1.23 -16.52 20.87
N ALA A 10 -1.00 -17.74 21.37
CA ALA A 10 0.34 -18.29 21.57
C ALA A 10 0.69 -19.54 20.73
N LEU A 11 -0.15 -19.91 19.74
CA LEU A 11 0.05 -21.13 18.94
C LEU A 11 0.24 -20.90 17.43
N LEU A 12 0.45 -19.66 16.98
CA LEU A 12 0.67 -19.34 15.56
C LEU A 12 2.12 -18.95 15.21
N PHE A 13 3.07 -19.10 16.13
CA PHE A 13 4.49 -18.81 15.91
C PHE A 13 5.36 -20.07 15.80
N ALA A 14 4.92 -21.04 15.00
CA ALA A 14 5.80 -22.12 14.54
C ALA A 14 6.18 -21.85 13.08
N PRO A 15 7.45 -21.49 12.78
CA PRO A 15 7.93 -21.50 11.40
C PRO A 15 7.97 -22.95 10.93
N LEU A 16 7.04 -23.34 10.05
CA LEU A 16 7.17 -24.59 9.32
C LEU A 16 8.24 -24.39 8.24
N PRO A 17 9.31 -25.21 8.19
CA PRO A 17 10.19 -25.22 7.05
C PRO A 17 9.41 -25.78 5.85
N VAL A 18 8.94 -24.91 4.97
CA VAL A 18 8.45 -25.36 3.66
C VAL A 18 9.67 -25.78 2.86
N LEU A 19 9.84 -27.10 2.70
CA LEU A 19 10.74 -27.67 1.72
C LEU A 19 10.34 -27.19 0.32
N ALA A 20 11.03 -26.17 -0.20
CA ALA A 20 10.97 -25.85 -1.61
C ALA A 20 11.78 -26.90 -2.37
N HIS A 21 11.10 -27.79 -3.09
CA HIS A 21 11.73 -28.61 -4.12
C HIS A 21 12.34 -27.68 -5.19
N ALA A 22 13.67 -27.58 -5.20
CA ALA A 22 14.41 -27.02 -6.31
C ALA A 22 14.27 -27.96 -7.51
N GLY A 23 13.50 -27.55 -8.51
CA GLY A 23 13.32 -28.33 -9.73
C GLY A 23 12.63 -27.57 -10.85
N GLY A 24 13.43 -27.01 -11.77
CA GLY A 24 13.01 -26.79 -13.16
C GLY A 24 12.95 -25.34 -13.63
N ASN A 25 13.81 -25.02 -14.60
CA ASN A 25 13.96 -23.73 -15.27
C ASN A 25 12.76 -23.32 -16.14
N VAL A 26 11.67 -22.88 -15.51
CA VAL A 26 10.71 -21.88 -16.04
C VAL A 26 10.42 -20.91 -14.90
N ARG A 27 11.30 -19.90 -14.73
CA ARG A 27 11.29 -18.83 -13.72
C ARG A 27 9.97 -18.75 -12.94
N ASN A 28 9.91 -19.39 -11.77
CA ASN A 28 8.79 -19.53 -10.82
C ASN A 28 7.64 -18.49 -10.97
N VAL A 29 6.80 -18.64 -12.00
CA VAL A 29 5.76 -17.63 -12.34
C VAL A 29 4.72 -17.55 -11.22
N THR A 30 4.29 -18.71 -10.72
CA THR A 30 3.36 -18.85 -9.59
C THR A 30 3.95 -18.30 -8.29
N GLY A 31 5.22 -18.60 -8.02
CA GLY A 31 5.96 -18.06 -6.87
C GLY A 31 6.07 -16.54 -6.92
N GLY A 32 6.42 -15.97 -8.08
CA GLY A 32 6.53 -14.53 -8.25
C GLY A 32 5.19 -13.79 -8.14
N PHE A 33 4.11 -14.33 -8.71
CA PHE A 33 2.77 -13.74 -8.54
C PHE A 33 2.35 -13.74 -7.07
N ALA A 34 2.48 -14.89 -6.39
CA ALA A 34 2.11 -15.00 -4.98
C ALA A 34 2.96 -14.08 -4.09
N ALA A 35 4.26 -14.00 -4.34
CA ALA A 35 5.17 -13.08 -3.64
C ALA A 35 4.74 -11.62 -3.84
N GLY A 36 4.48 -11.21 -5.09
CA GLY A 36 4.00 -9.86 -5.40
C GLY A 36 2.65 -9.54 -4.76
N PHE A 37 1.72 -10.50 -4.77
CA PHE A 37 0.39 -10.33 -4.18
C PHE A 37 0.44 -10.18 -2.65
N MET A 38 1.30 -10.95 -1.97
CA MET A 38 1.42 -10.92 -0.52
C MET A 38 2.22 -9.71 -0.01
N HIS A 39 3.14 -9.19 -0.82
CA HIS A 39 4.05 -8.13 -0.39
C HIS A 39 3.37 -6.87 0.21
N PRO A 40 2.35 -6.24 -0.42
CA PRO A 40 1.69 -5.06 0.14
C PRO A 40 0.82 -5.39 1.37
N LEU A 41 0.57 -6.68 1.63
CA LEU A 41 -0.19 -7.14 2.79
C LEU A 41 0.72 -7.42 3.99
N SER A 42 2.02 -7.65 3.76
CA SER A 42 3.00 -7.90 4.82
C SER A 42 3.62 -6.64 5.42
N GLY A 43 3.70 -5.54 4.66
CA GLY A 43 4.26 -4.27 5.11
C GLY A 43 3.21 -3.29 5.65
N TRP A 44 3.43 -2.73 6.84
CA TRP A 44 2.50 -1.76 7.44
C TRP A 44 2.49 -0.43 6.70
N ASP A 45 3.64 0.10 6.34
CA ASP A 45 3.83 1.27 5.48
C ASP A 45 3.06 1.15 4.17
N HIS A 46 3.21 0.02 3.48
CA HIS A 46 2.57 -0.29 2.22
C HIS A 46 1.05 -0.38 2.35
N LEU A 47 0.59 -1.22 3.28
CA LEU A 47 -0.84 -1.40 3.52
C LEU A 47 -1.52 -0.08 3.88
N LEU A 48 -0.91 0.72 4.76
CA LEU A 48 -1.44 2.02 5.15
C LEU A 48 -1.46 2.99 3.97
N ALA A 49 -0.44 3.05 3.13
CA ALA A 49 -0.45 3.86 1.92
C ALA A 49 -1.60 3.47 0.98
N MET A 50 -1.74 2.18 0.63
CA MET A 50 -2.78 1.70 -0.29
C MET A 50 -4.19 2.00 0.22
N VAL A 51 -4.41 1.80 1.52
CA VAL A 51 -5.69 2.13 2.16
C VAL A 51 -5.91 3.64 2.18
N ALA A 52 -4.90 4.44 2.52
CA ALA A 52 -5.02 5.90 2.59
C ALA A 52 -5.38 6.51 1.23
N VAL A 53 -4.77 6.06 0.13
CA VAL A 53 -5.13 6.49 -1.23
C VAL A 53 -6.62 6.25 -1.50
N ALA A 54 -7.10 5.05 -1.19
CA ALA A 54 -8.48 4.64 -1.40
C ALA A 54 -9.48 5.44 -0.55
N LEU A 55 -9.13 5.67 0.73
CA LEU A 55 -9.94 6.47 1.63
C LEU A 55 -10.02 7.93 1.14
N TRP A 56 -8.89 8.48 0.71
CA TRP A 56 -8.82 9.85 0.20
C TRP A 56 -9.62 10.02 -1.11
N ALA A 57 -9.53 9.05 -2.02
CA ALA A 57 -10.35 9.01 -3.24
C ALA A 57 -11.86 8.99 -2.93
N GLY A 58 -12.27 8.25 -1.89
CA GLY A 58 -13.65 8.24 -1.41
C GLY A 58 -14.09 9.58 -0.82
N ILE A 59 -13.22 10.26 -0.06
CA ILE A 59 -13.47 11.60 0.49
C ILE A 59 -13.60 12.64 -0.63
N ALA A 60 -12.71 12.61 -1.62
CA ALA A 60 -12.69 13.55 -2.74
C ALA A 60 -13.95 13.40 -3.61
N GLY A 61 -14.39 12.17 -3.87
CA GLY A 61 -15.64 11.90 -4.59
C GLY A 61 -15.55 12.18 -6.11
N GLY A 62 -16.69 12.06 -6.81
CA GLY A 62 -16.76 12.30 -8.25
C GLY A 62 -15.74 11.47 -9.05
N ALA A 63 -15.08 12.10 -10.03
CA ALA A 63 -14.05 11.49 -10.87
C ALA A 63 -12.81 11.03 -10.08
N ALA A 64 -12.53 11.64 -8.91
CA ALA A 64 -11.37 11.30 -8.09
C ALA A 64 -11.42 9.86 -7.58
N ARG A 65 -12.62 9.28 -7.43
CA ARG A 65 -12.81 7.88 -7.00
C ARG A 65 -12.11 6.87 -7.90
N VAL A 66 -11.97 7.18 -9.18
CA VAL A 66 -11.30 6.31 -10.17
C VAL A 66 -9.91 6.86 -10.50
N ALA A 67 -9.82 8.17 -10.73
CA ALA A 67 -8.59 8.81 -11.18
C ALA A 67 -7.45 8.68 -10.14
N LEU A 68 -7.74 8.79 -8.84
CA LEU A 68 -6.70 8.74 -7.81
C LEU A 68 -6.08 7.34 -7.64
N PRO A 69 -6.87 6.25 -7.45
CA PRO A 69 -6.32 4.89 -7.48
C PRO A 69 -5.56 4.56 -8.78
N ALA A 70 -6.10 4.98 -9.93
CA ALA A 70 -5.46 4.73 -11.22
C ALA A 70 -4.14 5.47 -11.37
N ALA A 71 -4.06 6.74 -10.93
CA ALA A 71 -2.85 7.54 -10.93
C ALA A 71 -1.75 6.88 -10.07
N PHE A 72 -2.12 6.39 -8.89
CA PHE A 72 -1.20 5.67 -8.01
C PHE A 72 -0.70 4.35 -8.63
N LEU A 73 -1.60 3.53 -9.16
CA LEU A 73 -1.25 2.28 -9.87
C LEU A 73 -0.34 2.54 -11.09
N GLY A 74 -0.63 3.58 -11.87
CA GLY A 74 0.19 4.00 -13.00
C GLY A 74 1.58 4.44 -12.57
N GLY A 75 1.67 5.26 -11.52
CA GLY A 75 2.94 5.65 -10.90
C GLY A 75 3.74 4.43 -10.44
N MET A 76 3.10 3.49 -9.74
CA MET A 76 3.76 2.25 -9.31
C MET A 76 4.26 1.40 -10.46
N ALA A 77 3.49 1.25 -11.53
CA ALA A 77 3.94 0.51 -12.70
C ALA A 77 5.21 1.14 -13.30
N VAL A 78 5.23 2.46 -13.46
CA VAL A 78 6.41 3.19 -13.96
C VAL A 78 7.57 3.09 -12.98
N GLY A 79 7.34 3.24 -11.68
CA GLY A 79 8.37 3.14 -10.64
C GLY A 79 9.00 1.75 -10.62
N GLY A 80 8.18 0.71 -10.78
CA GLY A 80 8.66 -0.66 -10.94
C GLY A 80 9.52 -0.83 -12.18
N LEU A 81 9.17 -0.24 -13.33
CA LEU A 81 10.03 -0.27 -14.52
C LEU A 81 11.37 0.43 -14.28
N LEU A 82 11.38 1.58 -13.59
CA LEU A 82 12.61 2.29 -13.24
C LEU A 82 13.50 1.48 -12.31
N GLY A 83 12.93 0.83 -11.29
CA GLY A 83 13.69 -0.07 -10.42
C GLY A 83 14.23 -1.27 -11.19
N ALA A 84 13.50 -1.78 -12.20
CA ALA A 84 13.99 -2.87 -13.04
C ALA A 84 15.24 -2.45 -13.82
N ALA A 85 15.27 -1.19 -14.25
CA ALA A 85 16.44 -0.54 -14.85
C ALA A 85 17.54 -0.17 -13.84
N GLN A 86 17.44 -0.63 -12.59
CA GLN A 86 18.39 -0.36 -11.50
C GLN A 86 18.52 1.11 -11.15
N PHE A 87 17.50 1.92 -11.46
CA PHE A 87 17.44 3.28 -10.95
C PHE A 87 17.23 3.23 -9.43
N SER A 88 17.98 4.04 -8.69
CA SER A 88 17.95 4.10 -7.23
C SER A 88 18.49 5.45 -6.80
N PHE A 89 18.01 5.97 -5.67
CA PHE A 89 18.56 7.14 -5.01
C PHE A 89 18.47 6.99 -3.50
N LEU A 90 19.27 7.76 -2.78
CA LEU A 90 19.58 7.58 -1.36
C LEU A 90 18.38 7.72 -0.39
N MET A 91 17.17 8.04 -0.88
CA MET A 91 16.02 8.40 -0.04
C MET A 91 14.68 7.81 -0.51
N VAL A 92 14.68 6.69 -1.23
CA VAL A 92 13.43 6.04 -1.67
C VAL A 92 12.56 5.65 -0.47
N GLU A 93 13.15 5.02 0.55
CA GLU A 93 12.46 4.57 1.76
C GLU A 93 11.87 5.74 2.56
N ALA A 94 12.65 6.82 2.75
CA ALA A 94 12.15 8.05 3.36
C ALA A 94 10.98 8.65 2.58
N GLY A 95 11.00 8.54 1.25
CA GLY A 95 9.89 8.94 0.38
C GLY A 95 8.63 8.09 0.59
N VAL A 96 8.79 6.77 0.80
CA VAL A 96 7.68 5.87 1.14
C VAL A 96 7.06 6.28 2.48
N PHE A 97 7.86 6.47 3.54
CA PHE A 97 7.31 6.92 4.82
C PHE A 97 6.65 8.31 4.76
N ALA A 98 7.26 9.25 4.04
CA ALA A 98 6.68 10.58 3.82
C ALA A 98 5.32 10.49 3.11
N SER A 99 5.16 9.55 2.17
CA SER A 99 3.88 9.37 1.49
C SER A 99 2.76 8.91 2.44
N VAL A 100 3.03 7.97 3.35
CA VAL A 100 2.06 7.51 4.36
C VAL A 100 1.66 8.66 5.28
N LEU A 101 2.65 9.45 5.72
CA LEU A 101 2.41 10.63 6.55
C LEU A 101 1.51 11.64 5.84
N VAL A 102 1.87 12.03 4.61
CA VAL A 102 1.13 13.03 3.83
C VAL A 102 -0.28 12.52 3.54
N LEU A 103 -0.45 11.28 3.07
CA LEU A 103 -1.76 10.70 2.81
C LEU A 103 -2.62 10.60 4.08
N GLY A 104 -2.02 10.18 5.20
CA GLY A 104 -2.69 10.15 6.50
C GLY A 104 -3.23 11.52 6.91
N VAL A 105 -2.41 12.58 6.78
CA VAL A 105 -2.82 13.97 7.06
C VAL A 105 -3.93 14.43 6.10
N LEU A 106 -3.82 14.14 4.81
CA LEU A 106 -4.83 14.51 3.81
C LEU A 106 -6.19 13.85 4.11
N VAL A 107 -6.17 12.57 4.53
CA VAL A 107 -7.36 11.85 4.97
C VAL A 107 -7.90 12.42 6.29
N ALA A 108 -7.02 12.70 7.26
CA ALA A 108 -7.39 13.22 8.57
C ALA A 108 -8.11 14.56 8.49
N LEU A 109 -7.60 15.45 7.62
CA LEU A 109 -8.14 16.79 7.40
C LEU A 109 -9.20 16.82 6.29
N ALA A 110 -9.51 15.67 5.68
CA ALA A 110 -10.45 15.53 4.57
C ALA A 110 -10.21 16.53 3.43
N VAL A 111 -8.93 16.76 3.09
CA VAL A 111 -8.50 17.76 2.11
C VAL A 111 -9.00 17.38 0.71
N ARG A 112 -9.51 18.35 -0.04
CA ARG A 112 -10.03 18.17 -1.40
C ARG A 112 -9.37 19.15 -2.38
N PRO A 113 -8.11 18.92 -2.78
CA PRO A 113 -7.44 19.79 -3.73
C PRO A 113 -7.96 19.55 -5.16
N PRO A 114 -7.59 20.39 -6.14
CA PRO A 114 -7.91 20.15 -7.55
C PRO A 114 -7.44 18.77 -8.01
N LEU A 115 -8.24 18.10 -8.84
CA LEU A 115 -8.00 16.70 -9.25
C LEU A 115 -6.60 16.48 -9.83
N VAL A 116 -6.11 17.42 -10.65
CA VAL A 116 -4.78 17.33 -11.27
C VAL A 116 -3.67 17.31 -10.22
N ALA A 117 -3.76 18.16 -9.19
CA ALA A 117 -2.78 18.19 -8.11
C ALA A 117 -2.82 16.89 -7.28
N ALA A 118 -4.01 16.39 -6.97
CA ALA A 118 -4.17 15.13 -6.26
C ALA A 118 -3.62 13.94 -7.06
N ALA A 119 -3.92 13.87 -8.35
CA ALA A 119 -3.44 12.82 -9.24
C ALA A 119 -1.91 12.88 -9.39
N GLY A 120 -1.34 14.07 -9.59
CA GLY A 120 0.12 14.25 -9.68
C GLY A 120 0.85 13.79 -8.42
N LEU A 121 0.32 14.11 -7.23
CA LEU A 121 0.86 13.64 -5.96
C LEU A 121 0.84 12.10 -5.87
N LEU A 122 -0.25 11.47 -6.29
CA LEU A 122 -0.37 10.02 -6.27
C LEU A 122 0.47 9.31 -7.33
N VAL A 123 0.70 9.92 -8.48
CA VAL A 123 1.71 9.43 -9.43
C VAL A 123 3.08 9.43 -8.76
N MET A 124 3.47 10.53 -8.10
CA MET A 124 4.76 10.62 -7.42
C MET A 124 4.89 9.58 -6.29
N PHE A 125 3.88 9.43 -5.43
CA PHE A 125 3.91 8.40 -4.39
C PHE A 125 3.89 6.98 -4.96
N GLY A 126 3.11 6.75 -6.02
CA GLY A 126 3.12 5.49 -6.74
C GLY A 126 4.50 5.16 -7.28
N LEU A 127 5.18 6.12 -7.92
CA LEU A 127 6.55 5.96 -8.43
C LEU A 127 7.52 5.51 -7.34
N LEU A 128 7.49 6.16 -6.16
CA LEU A 128 8.34 5.81 -5.03
C LEU A 128 8.09 4.39 -4.52
N HIS A 129 6.83 4.00 -4.34
CA HIS A 129 6.50 2.64 -3.94
C HIS A 129 6.93 1.63 -5.00
N GLY A 130 6.56 1.83 -6.27
CA GLY A 130 6.94 0.91 -7.35
C GLY A 130 8.45 0.70 -7.44
N LEU A 131 9.22 1.77 -7.22
CA LEU A 131 10.68 1.73 -7.17
C LEU A 131 11.18 0.90 -5.98
N ALA A 132 10.72 1.19 -4.76
CA ALA A 132 11.11 0.48 -3.54
C ALA A 132 10.88 -1.04 -3.66
N HIS A 133 9.69 -1.44 -4.08
CA HIS A 133 9.30 -2.86 -4.15
C HIS A 133 10.10 -3.65 -5.17
N ARG A 134 10.47 -3.02 -6.28
CA ARG A 134 11.35 -3.70 -7.23
C ARG A 134 12.72 -3.93 -6.61
N LEU A 135 13.27 -2.93 -5.92
CA LEU A 135 14.59 -3.04 -5.30
C LEU A 135 14.61 -4.09 -4.16
N GLU A 136 13.48 -4.28 -3.48
CA GLU A 136 13.31 -5.27 -2.40
C GLU A 136 12.93 -6.68 -2.90
N MET A 137 12.71 -6.85 -4.20
CA MET A 137 12.27 -8.12 -4.76
C MET A 137 13.37 -9.19 -4.64
N GLU A 138 13.02 -10.34 -4.05
CA GLU A 138 13.95 -11.46 -3.83
C GLU A 138 14.63 -11.90 -5.14
N ALA A 139 15.94 -12.13 -5.07
CA ALA A 139 16.74 -12.59 -6.19
C ALA A 139 16.18 -13.90 -6.77
N GLY A 140 16.01 -13.95 -8.09
CA GLY A 140 15.46 -15.13 -8.79
C GLY A 140 13.94 -15.11 -8.96
N THR A 141 13.22 -14.19 -8.30
CA THR A 141 11.78 -13.96 -8.55
C THR A 141 11.55 -13.40 -9.96
N SER A 142 10.52 -13.89 -10.66
CA SER A 142 10.13 -13.34 -11.96
C SER A 142 9.49 -11.96 -11.80
N GLY A 143 10.23 -10.93 -12.20
CA GLY A 143 9.80 -9.54 -12.10
C GLY A 143 8.42 -9.24 -12.70
N PRO A 144 8.07 -9.69 -13.91
CA PRO A 144 6.75 -9.42 -14.48
C PRO A 144 5.60 -10.05 -13.67
N SER A 145 5.73 -11.30 -13.21
CA SER A 145 4.65 -11.93 -12.44
C SER A 145 4.51 -11.32 -11.05
N TYR A 146 5.62 -10.94 -10.41
CA TYR A 146 5.60 -10.14 -9.19
C TYR A 146 4.85 -8.82 -9.39
N ALA A 147 5.15 -8.08 -10.46
CA ALA A 147 4.47 -6.82 -10.74
C ALA A 147 2.96 -7.00 -10.94
N VAL A 148 2.54 -8.05 -11.67
CA VAL A 148 1.12 -8.36 -11.86
C VAL A 148 0.44 -8.69 -10.53
N GLY A 149 1.04 -9.55 -9.71
CA GLY A 149 0.50 -9.89 -8.38
C GLY A 149 0.38 -8.67 -7.48
N PHE A 150 1.44 -7.84 -7.47
CA PHE A 150 1.53 -6.62 -6.68
C PHE A 150 0.48 -5.56 -7.07
N LEU A 151 0.35 -5.28 -8.37
CA LEU A 151 -0.65 -4.34 -8.88
C LEU A 151 -2.07 -4.86 -8.65
N THR A 152 -2.28 -6.18 -8.73
CA THR A 152 -3.58 -6.80 -8.46
C THR A 152 -3.97 -6.65 -6.99
N ALA A 153 -3.08 -7.02 -6.06
CA ALA A 153 -3.32 -6.86 -4.63
C ALA A 153 -3.59 -5.39 -4.28
N THR A 154 -2.81 -4.47 -4.86
CA THR A 154 -3.01 -3.04 -4.66
C THR A 154 -4.35 -2.56 -5.19
N ALA A 155 -4.76 -2.97 -6.40
CA ALA A 155 -6.06 -2.61 -6.96
C ALA A 155 -7.23 -3.12 -6.09
N LEU A 156 -7.11 -4.32 -5.53
CA LEU A 156 -8.09 -4.86 -4.59
C LEU A 156 -8.17 -4.06 -3.29
N LEU A 157 -7.02 -3.72 -2.69
CA LEU A 157 -6.95 -2.84 -1.51
C LEU A 157 -7.61 -1.49 -1.80
N HIS A 158 -7.36 -0.92 -2.98
CA HIS A 158 -8.00 0.33 -3.40
C HIS A 158 -9.52 0.19 -3.55
N GLY A 159 -10.00 -0.91 -4.15
CA GLY A 159 -11.43 -1.18 -4.26
C GLY A 159 -12.12 -1.29 -2.90
N ILE A 160 -11.52 -2.05 -1.97
CA ILE A 160 -12.04 -2.24 -0.60
C ILE A 160 -12.03 -0.91 0.18
N GLY A 161 -10.93 -0.16 0.13
CA GLY A 161 -10.80 1.13 0.79
C GLY A 161 -11.77 2.18 0.23
N LEU A 162 -11.96 2.19 -1.09
CA LEU A 162 -12.89 3.11 -1.74
C LEU A 162 -14.34 2.79 -1.38
N GLY A 163 -14.72 1.51 -1.38
CA GLY A 163 -16.06 1.06 -0.99
C GLY A 163 -16.39 1.43 0.46
N SER A 164 -15.44 1.19 1.39
CA SER A 164 -15.60 1.56 2.80
C SER A 164 -15.67 3.08 3.01
N SER A 165 -14.80 3.85 2.36
CA SER A 165 -14.80 5.31 2.45
C SER A 165 -16.06 5.95 1.85
N ALA A 166 -16.51 5.50 0.68
CA ALA A 166 -17.71 6.01 0.05
C ALA A 166 -18.95 5.77 0.93
N ARG A 167 -19.05 4.59 1.56
CA ARG A 167 -20.14 4.27 2.48
C ARG A 167 -20.05 5.08 3.77
N ALA A 168 -18.87 5.16 4.39
CA ALA A 168 -18.67 5.88 5.64
C ALA A 168 -18.86 7.41 5.49
N SER A 169 -18.42 7.98 4.37
CA SER A 169 -18.46 9.43 4.14
C SER A 169 -19.85 10.00 3.86
N SER A 170 -20.86 9.14 3.73
CA SER A 170 -22.28 9.51 3.56
C SER A 170 -22.89 10.12 4.82
N GLY A 171 -22.35 9.84 6.01
CA GLY A 171 -22.84 10.35 7.29
C GLY A 171 -21.75 11.03 8.12
N ARG A 172 -22.16 11.92 9.04
CA ARG A 172 -21.22 12.67 9.91
C ARG A 172 -20.32 11.74 10.73
N ARG A 173 -20.89 10.69 11.33
CA ARG A 173 -20.14 9.71 12.14
C ARG A 173 -19.09 8.96 11.32
N GLY A 174 -19.47 8.44 10.16
CA GLY A 174 -18.54 7.70 9.30
C GLY A 174 -17.43 8.58 8.75
N ARG A 175 -17.72 9.85 8.41
CA ARG A 175 -16.67 10.82 8.04
C ARG A 175 -15.65 11.03 9.17
N VAL A 176 -16.11 11.18 10.41
CA VAL A 176 -15.22 11.31 11.57
C VAL A 176 -14.34 10.07 11.73
N LEU A 177 -14.89 8.86 11.55
CA LEU A 177 -14.11 7.62 11.62
C LEU A 177 -13.01 7.55 10.55
N VAL A 178 -13.32 7.96 9.31
CA VAL A 178 -12.32 8.02 8.24
C VAL A 178 -11.22 9.05 8.57
N CYS A 179 -11.59 10.22 9.10
CA CYS A 179 -10.60 11.21 9.53
C CYS A 179 -9.72 10.71 10.68
N LEU A 180 -10.30 10.04 11.69
CA LEU A 180 -9.55 9.43 12.78
C LEU A 180 -8.59 8.34 12.27
N ALA A 181 -9.02 7.52 11.31
CA ALA A 181 -8.15 6.57 10.65
C ALA A 181 -6.96 7.26 9.97
N GLY A 182 -7.19 8.35 9.23
CA GLY A 182 -6.11 9.17 8.65
C GLY A 182 -5.13 9.70 9.70
N GLY A 183 -5.65 10.19 10.84
CA GLY A 183 -4.81 10.65 11.95
C GLY A 183 -3.94 9.54 12.54
N MET A 184 -4.51 8.34 12.72
CA MET A 184 -3.74 7.18 13.18
C MET A 184 -2.65 6.79 12.18
N MET A 185 -2.94 6.80 10.87
CA MET A 185 -1.96 6.52 9.82
C MET A 185 -0.78 7.51 9.86
N ALA A 186 -1.06 8.80 10.02
CA ALA A 186 -0.04 9.83 10.14
C ALA A 186 0.85 9.61 11.39
N CYS A 187 0.24 9.28 12.54
CA CYS A 187 0.98 8.96 13.76
C CYS A 187 1.86 7.70 13.59
N THR A 188 1.35 6.66 12.93
CA THR A 188 2.13 5.46 12.63
C THR A 188 3.32 5.77 11.72
N ALA A 189 3.12 6.59 10.69
CA ALA A 189 4.22 7.01 9.81
C ALA A 189 5.32 7.77 10.58
N LEU A 190 4.94 8.68 11.48
CA LEU A 190 5.92 9.38 12.33
C LEU A 190 6.68 8.44 13.28
N ALA A 191 6.03 7.37 13.75
CA ALA A 191 6.69 6.36 14.57
C ALA A 191 7.68 5.54 13.74
N LEU A 192 7.32 5.14 12.52
CA LEU A 192 8.20 4.39 11.60
C LEU A 192 9.45 5.20 11.22
N VAL A 193 9.29 6.48 10.88
CA VAL A 193 10.42 7.38 10.55
C VAL A 193 11.42 7.53 11.71
N ARG A 194 11.00 7.34 12.95
CA ARG A 194 11.90 7.41 14.13
C ARG A 194 12.64 6.11 14.41
N LEU A 195 12.18 4.99 13.85
CA LEU A 195 12.69 3.65 14.15
C LEU A 195 13.58 3.08 13.05
N GLY A 196 13.49 3.62 11.82
CA GLY A 196 14.43 3.36 10.72
C GLY A 196 15.56 4.37 10.71
#